data_AF-A0A2D4SP80-F1
#
_entry.id   AF-A0A2D4SP80-F1
#
_cell.length_a   1.000
_cell.length_b   1.000
_cell.length_c   1.000
_cell.angle_alpha   90.00
_cell.angle_beta   90.00
_cell.angle_gamma   90.00
#
_symmetry.space_group_name_H-M   'P 1'
#
loop_
_entity.id
_entity.type
_entity.pdbx_description
1 polymer ?
#
loop_
_entity_poly.entity_id
_entity_poly.type
_entity_poly.pdbx_seq_one_letter_code
_entity_poly.pdbx_strand_id
1 'polypeptide(L)'
;VGDYIPLPFVVSSQKTVIPFLVLEDVDISGFTSNLFSIEWPKGSNKFQEFPEVDKIEWSANDIAMIRIHKYLQPVLRNALEYLS
;
A
#
# COMPACT_ATOMS: atom_id res chain seq x y z
N VAL A 1 7.67 -13.53 7.76
CA VAL A 1 7.78 -13.32 6.30
C VAL A 1 7.65 -14.65 5.61
N GLY A 2 6.42 -14.98 5.20
CA GLY A 2 6.12 -16.18 4.41
C GLY A 2 6.69 -16.14 2.99
N ASP A 3 6.45 -17.20 2.22
CA ASP A 3 6.87 -17.29 0.82
C ASP A 3 6.15 -16.24 -0.05
N TYR A 4 6.89 -15.64 -0.98
CA TYR A 4 6.34 -14.69 -1.94
C TYR A 4 5.69 -15.43 -3.11
N ILE A 5 4.38 -15.25 -3.27
CA ILE A 5 3.60 -15.82 -4.36
C ILE A 5 3.55 -14.77 -5.49
N PRO A 6 4.14 -15.03 -6.67
CA PRO A 6 4.07 -14.09 -7.77
C PRO A 6 2.63 -13.97 -8.27
N LEU A 7 2.17 -12.73 -8.45
CA LEU A 7 0.89 -12.42 -9.08
C LEU A 7 1.12 -11.91 -10.52
N PRO A 8 0.11 -11.96 -11.40
CA PRO A 8 0.23 -11.42 -12.75
C PRO A 8 0.67 -9.95 -12.74
N PHE A 9 1.63 -9.62 -13.61
CA PHE A 9 2.14 -8.26 -13.73
C PHE A 9 1.07 -7.31 -14.31
N VAL A 10 1.15 -6.04 -13.94
CA VAL A 10 0.27 -4.97 -14.43
C VAL A 10 1.11 -3.93 -15.15
N VAL A 11 0.74 -3.58 -16.38
CA VAL A 11 1.47 -2.60 -17.19
C VAL A 11 0.63 -1.34 -17.34
N SER A 12 1.27 -0.18 -17.13
CA SER A 12 0.75 1.12 -17.56
C SER A 12 1.66 1.70 -18.64
N SER A 13 1.26 2.82 -19.23
CA SER A 13 2.08 3.53 -20.22
C SER A 13 3.42 4.04 -19.66
N GLN A 14 3.59 4.08 -18.34
CA GLN A 14 4.76 4.68 -17.67
C GLN A 14 5.58 3.67 -16.85
N LYS A 15 4.99 2.54 -16.45
CA LYS A 15 5.68 1.55 -15.60
C LYS A 15 5.09 0.15 -15.72
N THR A 16 5.94 -0.84 -15.46
CA THR A 16 5.54 -2.23 -15.21
C THR A 16 5.55 -2.48 -13.71
N VAL A 17 4.46 -3.06 -13.19
CA VAL A 17 4.30 -3.45 -11.78
C VAL A 17 4.36 -4.97 -11.69
N ILE A 18 5.25 -5.49 -10.85
CA ILE A 18 5.40 -6.93 -10.58
C ILE A 18 4.95 -7.18 -9.14
N PRO A 19 3.70 -7.61 -8.93
CA PRO A 19 3.16 -7.82 -7.58
C PRO A 19 3.49 -9.20 -7.02
N PHE A 20 3.63 -9.26 -5.69
CA PHE A 20 3.76 -10.49 -4.92
C PHE A 20 2.70 -10.50 -3.81
N LEU A 21 2.14 -11.67 -3.53
CA LEU A 21 1.25 -11.94 -2.42
C LEU A 21 2.03 -12.66 -1.31
N VAL A 22 1.77 -12.28 -0.06
CA VAL A 22 2.28 -12.98 1.13
C VAL A 22 1.08 -13.38 1.97
N LEU A 23 1.03 -14.65 2.36
CA LEU A 23 -0.02 -15.19 3.23
C LEU A 23 0.53 -15.25 4.66
N GLU A 24 0.19 -14.26 5.48
CA GLU A 24 0.66 -14.16 6.86
C GLU A 24 -0.41 -13.47 7.71
N ASP A 25 -0.55 -13.91 8.96
CA ASP A 25 -1.41 -13.27 9.96
C ASP A 25 -0.62 -12.13 10.62
N VAL A 26 -0.64 -10.96 9.97
CA VAL A 26 0.19 -9.82 10.38
C VAL A 26 -0.44 -9.10 11.58
N ASP A 27 0.28 -9.04 12.70
CA ASP A 27 -0.14 -8.18 13.81
C ASP A 27 0.23 -6.71 13.53
N ILE A 28 -0.78 -5.84 13.47
CA ILE A 28 -0.61 -4.40 13.26
C ILE A 28 -0.57 -3.58 14.56
N SER A 29 -0.66 -4.24 15.73
CA SER A 29 -0.67 -3.56 17.04
C SER A 29 0.61 -2.77 17.34
N GLY A 30 1.74 -3.24 16.82
CA GLY A 30 3.06 -2.61 16.95
C GLY A 30 3.43 -1.66 15.82
N PHE A 31 2.47 -1.25 14.98
CA PHE A 31 2.77 -0.41 13.82
C PHE A 31 3.35 0.95 14.21
N THR A 32 4.47 1.32 13.58
CA THR A 32 5.08 2.65 13.68
C THR A 32 5.39 3.19 12.29
N SER A 33 4.99 4.43 12.01
CA SER A 33 5.36 5.11 10.77
C SER A 33 6.73 5.78 10.90
N ASN A 34 7.52 5.76 9.83
CA ASN A 34 8.64 6.66 9.70
C ASN A 34 8.14 8.11 9.61
N LEU A 35 8.97 9.04 10.08
CA LEU A 35 8.75 10.48 9.91
C LEU A 35 9.59 10.98 8.74
N PHE A 36 9.01 11.89 7.95
CA PHE A 36 9.73 12.63 6.92
C PHE A 36 9.54 14.13 7.13
N SER A 37 10.56 14.91 6.79
CA SER A 37 10.56 16.36 6.97
C SER A 37 10.34 17.06 5.63
N ILE A 38 9.39 18.00 5.58
CA ILE A 38 9.16 18.87 4.43
C ILE A 38 8.99 20.32 4.87
N GLU A 39 9.25 21.23 3.93
CA GLU A 39 8.88 22.62 4.11
C GLU A 39 7.34 22.76 4.10
N TRP A 40 6.78 23.35 5.15
CA TRP A 40 5.34 23.53 5.28
C TRP A 40 4.95 24.80 6.08
N PRO A 41 4.10 25.68 5.53
CA PRO A 41 3.60 25.71 4.15
C PRO A 41 4.72 25.95 3.14
N LYS A 42 4.50 25.58 1.88
CA LYS A 42 5.47 25.76 0.79
C LYS A 42 5.95 27.22 0.72
N GLY A 43 7.27 27.43 0.68
CA GLY A 43 7.91 28.76 0.63
C GLY A 43 8.03 29.50 1.97
N SER A 44 7.79 28.84 3.10
CA SER A 44 7.90 29.43 4.44
C SER A 44 9.30 29.34 5.08
N ASN A 45 10.23 28.59 4.50
CA ASN A 45 11.48 28.13 5.10
C ASN A 45 11.31 27.42 6.46
N LYS A 46 10.09 27.03 6.84
CA LYS A 46 9.80 26.25 8.05
C LYS A 46 9.65 24.79 7.67
N PHE A 47 10.38 23.92 8.37
CA PHE A 47 10.32 22.48 8.18
C PHE A 47 9.50 21.83 9.30
N GLN A 48 8.66 20.89 8.92
CA GLN A 48 7.83 20.12 9.82
C GLN A 48 7.89 18.63 9.47
N GLU A 49 7.83 17.79 10.49
CA GLU A 49 7.81 16.33 10.34
C GLU A 49 6.38 15.81 10.21
N PHE A 50 6.19 14.86 9.30
CA PHE A 50 4.94 14.17 9.04
C PHE A 50 5.17 12.66 8.99
N PRO A 51 4.20 11.83 9.43
CA PRO A 51 4.30 10.39 9.23
C PRO A 51 4.14 10.03 7.76
N GLU A 52 4.95 9.11 7.27
CA GLU A 52 4.82 8.51 5.93
C GLU A 52 3.46 7.80 5.75
N VAL A 53 2.98 7.15 6.82
CA VAL A 53 1.68 6.49 6.89
C VAL A 53 0.93 7.03 8.10
N ASP A 54 -0.18 7.68 7.83
CA ASP A 54 -1.05 8.29 8.84
C ASP A 54 -1.96 7.27 9.54
N LYS A 55 -2.38 6.22 8.84
CA LYS A 55 -3.26 5.18 9.37
C LYS A 55 -3.02 3.82 8.74
N ILE A 56 -3.07 2.77 9.56
CA ILE A 56 -3.16 1.38 9.13
C ILE A 56 -4.41 0.74 9.73
N GLU A 57 -5.14 -0.04 8.92
CA GLU A 57 -6.26 -0.84 9.39
C GLU A 57 -6.51 -2.01 8.45
N TRP A 58 -7.05 -3.11 8.99
CA TRP A 58 -7.64 -4.16 8.20
C TRP A 58 -8.95 -3.68 7.56
N SER A 59 -9.19 -4.08 6.32
CA SER A 59 -10.37 -3.66 5.54
C SER A 59 -11.06 -4.87 4.95
N ALA A 60 -12.39 -4.84 4.89
CA ALA A 60 -13.16 -5.78 4.09
C ALA A 60 -12.81 -5.63 2.59
N ASN A 61 -12.96 -6.70 1.82
CA ASN A 61 -12.53 -6.79 0.42
C ASN A 61 -13.20 -5.73 -0.48
N ASP A 62 -14.50 -5.50 -0.28
CA ASP A 62 -15.30 -4.50 -0.99
C ASP A 62 -14.84 -3.07 -0.68
N ILE A 63 -14.58 -2.77 0.59
CA ILE A 63 -14.06 -1.46 1.03
C ILE A 63 -12.65 -1.24 0.50
N ALA A 64 -11.79 -2.28 0.52
CA ALA A 64 -10.42 -2.20 0.05
C ALA A 64 -10.37 -1.82 -1.45
N MET A 65 -11.28 -2.35 -2.26
CA MET A 65 -11.38 -2.04 -3.69
C MET A 65 -11.72 -0.57 -3.97
N ILE A 66 -12.49 0.07 -3.09
CA ILE A 66 -12.87 1.48 -3.20
C ILE A 66 -11.72 2.39 -2.77
N ARG A 67 -11.00 2.02 -1.72
CA ARG A 67 -9.94 2.85 -1.11
C ARG A 67 -8.59 2.75 -1.81
N ILE A 68 -8.28 1.59 -2.40
CA ILE A 68 -6.98 1.39 -3.05
C ILE A 68 -6.84 2.29 -4.27
N HIS A 69 -5.61 2.75 -4.53
CA HIS A 69 -5.31 3.51 -5.74
C HIS A 69 -5.80 2.76 -6.98
N LYS A 70 -6.59 3.41 -7.85
CA LYS A 70 -7.25 2.79 -9.02
C LYS A 70 -6.34 1.88 -9.85
N TYR A 71 -5.11 2.31 -10.15
CA TYR A 71 -4.14 1.51 -10.90
C TYR A 71 -3.71 0.19 -10.23
N LEU A 72 -3.92 0.03 -8.92
CA LEU A 72 -3.61 -1.20 -8.17
C LEU A 72 -4.84 -2.10 -7.98
N GLN A 73 -6.05 -1.67 -8.37
CA GLN A 73 -7.24 -2.53 -8.33
C GLN A 73 -7.06 -3.88 -9.05
N PRO A 74 -6.38 -3.97 -10.23
CA PRO A 74 -6.11 -5.26 -10.85
C PRO A 74 -5.22 -6.16 -10.00
N VAL A 75 -4.25 -5.60 -9.26
CA VAL A 75 -3.39 -6.36 -8.35
C VAL A 75 -4.20 -6.94 -7.20
N LEU A 76 -5.04 -6.11 -6.56
CA LEU A 76 -5.91 -6.57 -5.47
C LEU A 76 -6.91 -7.63 -5.95
N ARG A 77 -7.47 -7.47 -7.16
CA ARG A 77 -8.36 -8.47 -7.76
C ARG A 77 -7.65 -9.81 -7.97
N ASN A 78 -6.45 -9.80 -8.56
CA ASN A 78 -5.67 -11.03 -8.77
C ASN A 78 -5.35 -11.74 -7.45
N ALA A 79 -5.07 -10.98 -6.39
CA ALA A 79 -4.84 -11.53 -5.05
C ALA A 79 -6.09 -12.21 -4.48
N LEU A 80 -7.26 -11.57 -4.61
CA LEU A 80 -8.53 -12.12 -4.12
C LEU A 80 -8.97 -13.35 -4.92
N GLU A 81 -8.74 -13.38 -6.24
CA GLU A 81 -8.98 -14.54 -7.10
C GLU A 81 -8.05 -15.71 -6.72
N TYR A 82 -6.80 -15.45 -6.35
CA TYR A 82 -5.88 -16.48 -5.86
C TYR A 82 -6.34 -17.10 -4.53
N LEU A 83 -7.00 -16.30 -3.68
CA LEU A 83 -7.48 -16.72 -2.35
C LEU A 83 -8.86 -17.40 -2.36
N SER A 84 -9.56 -17.39 -3.50
CA SER A 84 -10.88 -17.99 -3.68
C SER A 84 -10.78 -19.47 -4.01
#